data_AF-A0A7S4UPU6-F1
#
_entry.id   AF-A0A7S4UPU6-F1
#
_cell.length_a   1.000
_cell.length_b   1.000
_cell.length_c   1.000
_cell.angle_alpha   90.00
_cell.angle_beta   90.00
_cell.angle_gamma   90.00
#
_symmetry.space_group_name_H-M   'P 1'
#
loop_
_entity.id
_entity.type
_entity.pdbx_description
1 polymer ?
#
loop_
_entity_poly.entity_id
_entity_poly.type
_entity_poly.pdbx_seq_one_letter_code
_entity_poly.pdbx_strand_id
1 'polypeptide(L)'
;MASSRMSDEALLSQCEEAVTRLIELKINFLAIDFDQTIVDVHTHGQWKGSAHELSTHVRPLFQHLIPAAITADIKVAVVTFSPQCGQIKDVRASVIFNYSRRSVI
;
A
#
# COMPACT_ATOMS: atom_id res chain seq x y z
N MET A 1 -13.73 -20.87 -0.79
CA MET A 1 -12.96 -20.01 0.15
C MET A 1 -11.45 -20.33 0.20
N ALA A 2 -10.94 -21.44 -0.34
CA ALA A 2 -9.49 -21.69 -0.46
C ALA A 2 -8.82 -20.87 -1.60
N SER A 3 -9.55 -20.59 -2.68
CA SER A 3 -9.02 -19.92 -3.88
C SER A 3 -8.59 -18.47 -3.68
N SER A 4 -9.18 -17.72 -2.74
CA SER A 4 -8.83 -16.32 -2.46
C SER A 4 -7.65 -16.16 -1.50
N ARG A 5 -7.37 -17.18 -0.66
CA ARG A 5 -6.19 -17.21 0.22
C ARG A 5 -4.92 -17.49 -0.57
N MET A 6 -5.00 -18.47 -1.47
CA MET A 6 -3.87 -18.86 -2.32
C MET A 6 -3.41 -17.71 -3.23
N SER A 7 -4.31 -16.80 -3.61
CA SER A 7 -3.95 -15.57 -4.34
C SER A 7 -3.30 -14.50 -3.46
N ASP A 8 -3.66 -14.41 -2.17
CA ASP A 8 -3.08 -13.41 -1.25
C ASP A 8 -1.66 -13.80 -0.83
N GLU A 9 -1.43 -15.07 -0.51
CA GLU A 9 -0.09 -15.62 -0.21
C GLU A 9 0.85 -15.49 -1.42
N ALA A 10 0.38 -15.81 -2.62
CA ALA A 10 1.16 -15.64 -3.84
C ALA A 10 1.52 -14.16 -4.09
N LEU A 11 0.59 -13.23 -3.85
CA LEU A 11 0.83 -11.80 -4.00
C LEU A 11 1.82 -11.27 -2.95
N LEU A 12 1.72 -11.75 -1.71
CA LEU A 12 2.69 -11.42 -0.65
C LEU A 12 4.10 -11.87 -1.06
N SER A 13 4.25 -13.12 -1.48
CA SER A 13 5.54 -13.66 -1.97
C SER A 13 6.11 -12.82 -3.11
N GLN A 14 5.27 -12.43 -4.08
CA GLN A 14 5.70 -11.55 -5.18
C GLN A 14 6.14 -10.16 -4.70
N CYS A 15 5.49 -9.61 -3.66
CA CYS A 15 5.90 -8.33 -3.08
C CYS A 15 7.24 -8.45 -2.34
N GLU A 16 7.47 -9.55 -1.62
CA GLU A 16 8.75 -9.82 -0.93
C GLU A 16 9.90 -10.02 -1.93
N GLU A 17 9.66 -10.73 -3.03
CA GLU A 17 10.61 -10.86 -4.14
C GLU A 17 10.91 -9.49 -4.78
N ALA A 18 9.88 -8.67 -5.03
CA ALA A 18 10.06 -7.32 -5.55
C ALA A 18 10.89 -6.45 -4.61
N VAL A 19 10.62 -6.48 -3.30
CA VAL A 19 11.39 -5.74 -2.29
C VAL A 19 12.83 -6.23 -2.23
N THR A 20 13.05 -7.55 -2.26
CA THR A 20 14.41 -8.14 -2.34
C THR A 20 15.15 -7.59 -3.55
N ARG A 21 14.49 -7.53 -4.71
CA ARG A 21 15.09 -6.99 -5.92
C ARG A 21 15.41 -5.50 -5.81
N LEU A 22 14.56 -4.70 -5.16
CA LEU A 22 14.84 -3.29 -4.91
C LEU A 22 16.09 -3.10 -4.04
N ILE A 23 16.28 -3.94 -3.02
CA ILE A 23 17.47 -3.93 -2.15
C ILE A 23 18.73 -4.25 -2.95
N GLU A 24 18.70 -5.30 -3.77
CA GLU A 24 19.83 -5.67 -4.65
C GLU A 24 20.22 -4.53 -5.61
N LEU A 25 19.23 -3.79 -6.10
CA LEU A 25 19.40 -2.61 -6.95
C LEU A 25 19.81 -1.36 -6.17
N LYS A 26 19.98 -1.46 -4.84
CA LYS A 26 20.32 -0.34 -3.94
C LYS A 26 19.31 0.80 -3.98
N ILE A 27 18.04 0.48 -4.24
CA ILE A 27 16.93 1.45 -4.20
C ILE A 27 16.48 1.57 -2.75
N ASN A 28 16.47 2.80 -2.24
CA ASN A 28 16.10 3.10 -0.85
C ASN A 28 14.82 3.95 -0.73
N PHE A 29 14.16 4.25 -1.84
CA PHE A 29 12.99 5.12 -1.86
C PHE A 29 11.98 4.71 -2.93
N LEU A 30 10.71 4.64 -2.56
CA LEU A 30 9.57 4.47 -3.46
C LEU A 30 8.67 5.70 -3.40
N ALA A 31 8.55 6.40 -4.53
CA ALA A 31 7.51 7.40 -4.77
C ALA A 31 6.35 6.72 -5.51
N ILE A 32 5.17 6.71 -4.91
CA ILE A 32 4.00 5.99 -5.42
C ILE A 32 2.85 6.96 -5.62
N ASP A 33 2.26 6.95 -6.82
CA ASP A 33 1.03 7.70 -7.09
C ASP A 33 -0.17 7.20 -6.28
N PHE A 34 -1.18 8.03 -6.07
CA PHE A 34 -2.34 7.69 -5.23
C PHE A 34 -3.56 7.24 -6.03
N ASP A 35 -4.17 8.15 -6.78
CA ASP A 35 -5.44 7.93 -7.47
C ASP A 35 -5.29 6.92 -8.61
N GLN A 36 -6.17 5.92 -8.67
CA GLN A 36 -6.06 4.80 -9.62
C GLN A 36 -4.72 4.02 -9.57
N THR A 37 -3.86 4.33 -8.60
CA THR A 37 -2.58 3.64 -8.36
C THR A 37 -2.64 2.88 -7.05
N ILE A 38 -2.57 3.54 -5.88
CA ILE A 38 -2.72 2.91 -4.56
C ILE A 38 -4.18 2.51 -4.33
N VAL A 39 -5.10 3.41 -4.64
CA VAL A 39 -6.54 3.16 -4.59
C VAL A 39 -7.09 2.85 -5.98
N ASP A 40 -8.13 2.04 -6.10
CA ASP A 40 -8.75 1.69 -7.38
C ASP A 40 -9.77 2.72 -7.90
N VAL A 41 -10.02 3.78 -7.13
CA VAL A 41 -10.90 4.90 -7.48
C VAL A 41 -10.12 6.16 -7.81
N HIS A 42 -10.76 7.03 -8.61
CA HIS A 42 -10.28 8.40 -8.81
C HIS A 42 -11.02 9.34 -7.87
N THR A 43 -10.31 9.89 -6.88
CA THR A 43 -10.85 10.83 -5.88
C THR A 43 -11.11 12.22 -6.45
N HIS A 44 -10.56 12.53 -7.64
CA HIS A 44 -10.53 13.87 -8.23
C HIS A 44 -9.95 14.93 -7.27
N GLY A 45 -9.16 14.52 -6.28
CA GLY A 45 -8.66 15.40 -5.21
C GLY A 45 -9.75 15.95 -4.28
N GLN A 46 -10.96 15.38 -4.30
CA GLN A 46 -12.11 15.87 -3.52
C GLN A 46 -12.99 14.76 -2.93
N TRP A 47 -12.40 13.64 -2.50
CA TRP A 47 -13.13 12.57 -1.82
C TRP A 47 -13.93 13.12 -0.63
N LYS A 48 -15.23 12.79 -0.59
CA LYS A 48 -16.17 13.30 0.43
C LYS A 48 -16.43 12.34 1.58
N GLY A 49 -16.14 11.06 1.39
CA GLY A 49 -16.26 10.05 2.44
C GLY A 49 -15.12 10.12 3.45
N SER A 50 -15.10 9.17 4.37
CA SER A 50 -14.04 9.02 5.37
C SER A 50 -12.76 8.39 4.79
N ALA A 51 -11.65 8.53 5.50
CA ALA A 51 -10.43 7.77 5.20
C ALA A 51 -10.63 6.26 5.34
N HIS A 52 -11.50 5.81 6.26
CA HIS A 52 -11.83 4.40 6.42
C HIS A 52 -12.53 3.85 5.18
N GLU A 53 -13.53 4.56 4.66
CA GLU A 53 -14.19 4.21 3.39
C GLU A 53 -13.19 4.22 2.23
N LEU A 54 -12.32 5.23 2.14
CA LEU A 54 -11.31 5.26 1.08
C LEU A 54 -10.27 4.12 1.22
N SER A 55 -10.01 3.64 2.45
CA SER A 55 -9.06 2.54 2.68
C SER A 55 -9.54 1.20 2.12
N THR A 56 -10.85 1.00 1.95
CA THR A 56 -11.39 -0.22 1.35
C THR A 56 -11.09 -0.31 -0.15
N HIS A 57 -10.76 0.83 -0.77
CA HIS A 57 -10.34 0.94 -2.17
C HIS A 57 -8.84 0.71 -2.37
N VAL A 58 -8.05 0.50 -1.31
CA VAL A 58 -6.61 0.20 -1.46
C VAL A 58 -6.44 -1.14 -2.17
N ARG A 59 -5.77 -1.10 -3.33
CA ARG A 59 -5.52 -2.29 -4.13
C ARG A 59 -4.65 -3.29 -3.35
N PRO A 60 -4.93 -4.60 -3.41
CA PRO A 60 -4.24 -5.62 -2.61
C PRO A 60 -2.71 -5.56 -2.69
N LEU A 61 -2.14 -5.27 -3.87
CA LEU A 61 -0.70 -5.14 -4.06
C LEU A 61 -0.08 -4.16 -3.05
N PHE A 62 -0.69 -2.99 -2.85
CA PHE A 62 -0.15 -1.96 -1.98
C PHE A 62 -0.41 -2.23 -0.50
N GLN A 63 -1.33 -3.15 -0.18
CA GLN A 63 -1.48 -3.65 1.19
C GLN A 63 -0.27 -4.48 1.63
N HIS A 64 0.47 -5.07 0.68
CA HIS A 64 1.66 -5.88 0.94
C HIS A 64 2.96 -5.13 0.62
N LEU A 65 3.05 -4.50 -0.54
CA LEU A 65 4.27 -3.84 -1.02
C LEU A 65 4.73 -2.68 -0.13
N ILE A 66 3.82 -1.80 0.28
CA ILE A 66 4.15 -0.63 1.12
C ILE A 66 4.77 -1.06 2.46
N PRO A 67 4.11 -1.93 3.26
CA PRO A 67 4.69 -2.34 4.53
C PRO A 67 5.92 -3.23 4.38
N ALA A 68 6.00 -4.09 3.34
CA ALA A 68 7.21 -4.87 3.07
C ALA A 68 8.42 -3.96 2.77
N ALA A 69 8.23 -2.93 1.94
CA ALA A 69 9.26 -1.93 1.67
C ALA A 69 9.70 -1.19 2.93
N ILE A 70 8.75 -0.73 3.77
CA ILE A 70 9.06 -0.04 5.03
C ILE A 70 9.83 -0.96 5.99
N THR A 71 9.45 -2.24 6.08
CA THR A 71 10.11 -3.24 6.95
C THR A 71 11.55 -3.47 6.51
N ALA A 72 11.83 -3.39 5.21
CA ALA A 72 13.17 -3.46 4.63
C ALA A 72 13.95 -2.13 4.64
N ASP A 73 13.50 -1.13 5.43
CA ASP A 73 14.08 0.22 5.53
C ASP A 73 14.08 1.03 4.21
N ILE A 74 13.25 0.65 3.24
CA ILE A 74 12.98 1.44 2.04
C ILE A 74 11.95 2.52 2.40
N LYS A 75 12.30 3.79 2.16
CA LYS A 75 11.41 4.92 2.44
C LYS A 75 10.28 4.95 1.42
N VAL A 76 9.05 5.20 1.87
CA VAL A 76 7.87 5.26 0.98
C VAL A 76 7.18 6.62 1.11
N ALA A 77 6.98 7.28 -0.03
CA ALA A 77 6.20 8.50 -0.14
C ALA A 77 5.04 8.34 -1.12
N VAL A 78 3.90 8.92 -0.78
CA VAL A 78 2.78 9.09 -1.71
C VAL A 78 3.00 10.40 -2.45
N VAL A 79 2.97 10.36 -3.78
CA VAL A 79 3.15 11.52 -4.66
C VAL A 79 1.89 11.70 -5.47
N THR A 80 1.17 12.80 -5.31
CA THR A 80 -0.16 12.96 -5.88
C THR A 80 -0.49 14.43 -6.11
N PHE A 81 -1.38 14.70 -7.06
CA PHE A 81 -1.98 16.02 -7.24
C PHE A 81 -3.15 16.29 -6.29
N SER A 82 -3.61 15.30 -5.53
CA SER A 82 -4.66 15.49 -4.55
C SER A 82 -4.17 16.39 -3.40
N PRO A 83 -4.91 17.47 -3.04
CA PRO A 83 -4.56 18.32 -1.91
C PRO A 83 -4.94 17.70 -0.55
N GLN A 84 -5.62 16.54 -0.53
CA GLN A 84 -6.19 15.92 0.67
C GLN A 84 -5.14 15.15 1.49
N CYS A 85 -4.00 15.77 1.78
CA CYS A 85 -2.85 15.14 2.44
C CYS A 85 -3.20 14.46 3.78
N GLY A 86 -4.12 15.02 4.58
CA GLY A 86 -4.55 14.40 5.84
C GLY A 86 -5.20 13.05 5.62
N GLN A 87 -6.18 13.01 4.72
CA GLN A 87 -6.92 11.79 4.42
C GLN A 87 -6.03 10.70 3.79
N ILE A 88 -5.11 11.10 2.92
CA ILE A 88 -4.14 10.18 2.29
C ILE A 88 -3.18 9.59 3.33
N LYS A 89 -2.75 10.38 4.32
CA LYS A 89 -1.94 9.90 5.44
C LYS A 89 -2.70 8.84 6.25
N ASP A 90 -3.98 9.05 6.50
CA ASP A 90 -4.81 8.12 7.27
C ASP A 90 -5.03 6.80 6.52
N VAL A 91 -5.27 6.85 5.20
CA VAL A 91 -5.32 5.66 4.35
C VAL A 91 -4.00 4.89 4.42
N ARG A 92 -2.85 5.56 4.25
CA ARG A 92 -1.54 4.91 4.38
C ARG A 92 -1.32 4.30 5.77
N ALA A 93 -1.73 4.98 6.83
CA ALA A 93 -1.62 4.47 8.21
C ALA A 93 -2.45 3.19 8.40
N SER A 94 -3.65 3.12 7.82
CA SER A 94 -4.48 1.90 7.88
C SER A 94 -3.82 0.71 7.18
N VAL A 95 -3.12 0.93 6.06
CA VAL A 95 -2.35 -0.11 5.35
C VAL A 95 -1.28 -0.71 6.26
N ILE A 96 -0.49 0.16 6.91
CA ILE A 96 0.59 -0.25 7.81
C ILE A 96 0.01 -1.00 9.02
N PHE A 97 -1.03 -0.45 9.65
CA PHE A 97 -1.67 -1.04 10.83
C PHE A 97 -2.25 -2.43 10.54
N ASN A 98 -2.93 -2.60 9.40
CA ASN A 98 -3.53 -3.86 9.01
C ASN A 98 -2.48 -4.93 8.72
N TYR A 99 -1.33 -4.55 8.16
CA TYR A 99 -0.23 -5.48 7.93
C TYR A 99 0.37 -6.00 9.24
N SER A 100 0.66 -5.12 10.20
CA SER A 100 1.22 -5.53 11.50
C SER A 100 0.33 -6.50 12.28
N ARG A 101 -0.99 -6.47 12.07
CA ARG A 101 -1.92 -7.43 12.69
C ARG A 101 -1.93 -8.82 12.04
N ARG A 102 -1.51 -8.93 10.77
CA ARG A 102 -1.43 -10.22 10.06
C ARG A 102 -0.15 -10.99 10.40
N SER A 103 0.94 -10.29 10.72
CA SER A 103 2.25 -10.91 11.05
C SER A 103 2.37 -11.47 12.48
N VAL A 104 1.31 -11.43 13.29
CA VAL A 104 1.30 -11.89 14.71
C VAL A 104 0.48 -13.18 14.89
N ILE A 105 0.13 -13.87 13.79
CA ILE A 105 -0.56 -15.16 13.81
C ILE A 105 0.29 -16.21 13.12
#